data_AF-A0A833R1U3-F1
#
_entry.id   AF-A0A833R1U3-F1
#
_cell.length_a   1.000
_cell.length_b   1.000
_cell.length_c   1.000
_cell.angle_alpha   90.00
_cell.angle_beta   90.00
_cell.angle_gamma   90.00
#
_symmetry.space_group_name_H-M   'P 1'
#
loop_
_entity.id
_entity.type
_entity.pdbx_description
1 polymer ?
#
loop_
_entity_poly.entity_id
_entity_poly.type
_entity_poly.pdbx_seq_one_letter_code
_entity_poly.pdbx_strand_id
1 'polypeptide(L)'
;MESMQTKVLSNKVTNLCQGDKITKIPNHRIKTFAFPVKDSSIKLVLHQNDLSAPQNLIYRPQRKHDIATSALSSAESCVIDKFDPDEVHSITKQERIGILLLNLGGPETLNDVQPFLYNLFADPDIIRLPRLFKFLQKPLAQLISVLRAPKSKEAYASIGGGSPLLRITNEQAEAMKEALEEKKLHAKIYVGMRYWHPFTEEAINQIKKDHISKLVVLPLYPQFSISTSGSSISVLNNIFREDGYFEGLPISIIESWYQRVGYIKSMADLIQKELLSFLNSEEVMIFFSAHGVPLSYVEEAGDPYKDQMEDCISLIMCELRSRGVKNSHVLAYQSRVGPVQWLKPYTDEKIVELGQKGVKSLLAVPISFVSEHIETLEEIDMEYKELALESGIENWGRVPALNCTSSFISDLANLIIEALPTASAIARTRSNNNCTDDGEMDAMQYAVKMLFGSVIAFFLLLFPKLVSLFKNSLF
;
A
#
# COMPACT_ATOMS: atom_id res chain seq x y z
N MET A 1 20.03 -26.51 -53.25
CA MET A 1 21.02 -26.79 -54.30
C MET A 1 22.37 -26.47 -53.70
N GLU A 2 22.93 -27.42 -52.97
CA GLU A 2 24.02 -28.32 -53.44
C GLU A 2 25.31 -27.53 -53.64
N SER A 3 26.47 -27.85 -53.07
CA SER A 3 27.05 -29.03 -52.40
C SER A 3 28.34 -28.47 -51.73
N MET A 4 29.16 -29.10 -50.91
CA MET A 4 29.51 -30.49 -50.64
C MET A 4 30.48 -30.49 -49.45
N GLN A 5 30.64 -31.65 -48.83
CA GLN A 5 31.44 -31.92 -47.62
C GLN A 5 32.97 -31.90 -47.86
N THR A 6 33.72 -31.83 -46.74
CA THR A 6 34.77 -32.79 -46.28
C THR A 6 36.20 -32.24 -46.04
N LYS A 7 36.75 -32.59 -44.85
CA LYS A 7 38.17 -32.81 -44.40
C LYS A 7 38.44 -32.02 -43.10
N VAL A 8 38.60 -32.57 -41.88
CA VAL A 8 39.38 -33.69 -41.29
C VAL A 8 40.89 -33.42 -41.16
N LEU A 9 41.36 -33.54 -39.89
CA LEU A 9 42.71 -33.85 -39.32
C LEU A 9 43.69 -32.70 -38.90
N SER A 10 43.86 -32.61 -37.56
CA SER A 10 45.09 -32.91 -36.78
C SER A 10 46.17 -31.85 -36.46
N ASN A 11 46.34 -31.63 -35.15
CA ASN A 11 47.56 -31.52 -34.30
C ASN A 11 48.59 -30.39 -34.47
N LYS A 12 48.87 -29.69 -33.34
CA LYS A 12 50.19 -29.47 -32.68
C LYS A 12 49.97 -28.75 -31.32
N VAL A 13 50.21 -29.37 -30.16
CA VAL A 13 51.49 -29.56 -29.41
C VAL A 13 52.03 -28.22 -28.86
N THR A 14 51.72 -27.84 -27.60
CA THR A 14 52.45 -28.02 -26.30
C THR A 14 53.67 -27.13 -26.01
N ASN A 15 53.67 -26.67 -24.75
CA ASN A 15 54.78 -26.33 -23.84
C ASN A 15 55.43 -24.93 -23.90
N LEU A 16 55.38 -24.24 -22.75
CA LEU A 16 56.56 -23.84 -21.98
C LEU A 16 56.17 -23.57 -20.51
N CYS A 17 56.77 -24.35 -19.60
CA CYS A 17 56.81 -24.15 -18.14
C CYS A 17 58.28 -24.21 -17.71
N GLN A 18 58.73 -23.24 -16.91
CA GLN A 18 59.89 -23.25 -15.97
C GLN A 18 60.11 -21.78 -15.54
N GLY A 19 60.31 -21.36 -14.29
CA GLY A 19 60.41 -22.03 -12.99
C GLY A 19 60.91 -21.00 -11.95
N ASP A 20 60.42 -21.14 -10.71
CA ASP A 20 60.96 -20.77 -9.39
C ASP A 20 61.54 -19.37 -9.05
N LYS A 21 60.96 -18.75 -8.00
CA LYS A 21 61.64 -18.55 -6.70
C LYS A 21 60.68 -18.14 -5.57
N ILE A 22 60.99 -18.69 -4.39
CA ILE A 22 60.25 -18.70 -3.12
C ILE A 22 60.73 -17.56 -2.19
N THR A 23 59.80 -16.92 -1.46
CA THR A 23 60.02 -16.39 -0.08
C THR A 23 58.74 -16.48 0.76
N LYS A 24 58.90 -16.73 2.06
CA LYS A 24 57.92 -17.24 3.05
C LYS A 24 57.28 -16.15 3.95
N ILE A 25 55.95 -16.28 4.20
CA ILE A 25 55.20 -16.28 5.50
C ILE A 25 55.09 -14.93 6.31
N PRO A 26 53.97 -14.58 7.02
CA PRO A 26 52.99 -15.46 7.69
C PRO A 26 51.47 -15.25 7.52
N ASN A 27 50.81 -16.37 7.77
CA ASN A 27 49.43 -16.61 8.20
C ASN A 27 48.78 -15.53 9.09
N HIS A 28 47.58 -15.10 8.70
CA HIS A 28 46.49 -14.87 9.64
C HIS A 28 45.17 -15.49 9.15
N ARG A 29 44.55 -16.20 10.09
CA ARG A 29 43.32 -17.01 10.06
C ARG A 29 42.18 -16.47 9.19
N ILE A 30 41.78 -17.27 8.21
CA ILE A 30 40.43 -17.23 7.62
C ILE A 30 39.49 -17.99 8.58
N LYS A 31 38.50 -17.31 9.14
CA LYS A 31 37.35 -17.94 9.78
C LYS A 31 36.31 -18.23 8.71
N THR A 32 36.24 -19.49 8.27
CA THR A 32 35.11 -20.07 7.55
C THR A 32 33.92 -20.18 8.51
N PHE A 33 32.84 -19.44 8.26
CA PHE A 33 31.54 -19.72 8.86
C PHE A 33 30.76 -20.61 7.89
N ALA A 34 30.68 -21.90 8.24
CA ALA A 34 29.79 -22.86 7.59
C ALA A 34 28.39 -22.72 8.20
N PHE A 35 27.39 -22.42 7.37
CA PHE A 35 25.98 -22.54 7.72
C PHE A 35 25.51 -23.98 7.47
N PRO A 36 24.76 -24.61 8.39
CA PRO A 36 24.19 -25.93 8.15
C PRO A 36 22.99 -25.82 7.20
N VAL A 37 23.12 -26.45 6.03
CA VAL A 37 22.03 -26.76 5.10
C VAL A 37 21.15 -27.82 5.77
N LYS A 38 19.90 -27.47 6.07
CA LYS A 38 18.87 -28.45 6.43
C LYS A 38 18.03 -28.76 5.19
N ASP A 39 18.17 -30.01 4.79
CA ASP A 39 17.45 -30.71 3.74
C ASP A 39 15.96 -30.84 4.15
N SER A 40 15.06 -30.31 3.33
CA SER A 40 13.63 -30.60 3.43
C SER A 40 13.08 -30.80 2.03
N SER A 41 13.13 -32.06 1.62
CA SER A 41 12.63 -32.59 0.36
C SER A 41 11.10 -32.45 0.33
N ILE A 42 10.61 -31.58 -0.56
CA ILE A 42 9.21 -31.44 -0.91
C ILE A 42 8.81 -32.65 -1.77
N LYS A 43 7.94 -33.53 -1.24
CA LYS A 43 7.24 -34.54 -2.04
C LYS A 43 6.08 -33.87 -2.78
N LEU A 44 6.28 -33.61 -4.07
CA LEU A 44 5.21 -33.37 -5.05
C LEU A 44 4.42 -34.68 -5.23
N VAL A 45 3.13 -34.69 -4.88
CA VAL A 45 2.19 -35.72 -5.34
C VAL A 45 1.54 -35.20 -6.61
N LEU A 46 1.98 -35.75 -7.75
CA LEU A 46 1.32 -35.61 -9.04
C LEU A 46 0.11 -36.55 -9.06
N HIS A 47 -1.10 -36.00 -9.18
CA HIS A 47 -2.26 -36.78 -9.60
C HIS A 47 -2.50 -36.52 -11.09
N GLN A 48 -2.25 -37.54 -11.90
CA GLN A 48 -2.58 -37.56 -13.32
C GLN A 48 -4.11 -37.68 -13.50
N ASN A 49 -4.63 -36.87 -14.41
CA ASN A 49 -5.96 -37.00 -14.98
C ASN A 49 -6.03 -38.25 -15.86
N ASP A 50 -7.09 -39.05 -15.71
CA ASP A 50 -7.54 -39.98 -16.73
C ASP A 50 -8.99 -39.66 -17.12
N LEU A 51 -9.19 -39.58 -18.43
CA LEU A 51 -10.44 -39.31 -19.14
C LEU A 51 -11.27 -40.59 -19.28
N SER A 52 -12.53 -40.57 -18.86
CA SER A 52 -13.58 -41.38 -19.49
C SER A 52 -14.99 -40.85 -19.15
N ALA A 53 -15.73 -40.46 -20.19
CA ALA A 53 -17.13 -40.01 -20.16
C ALA A 53 -18.09 -41.21 -20.39
N PRO A 54 -19.43 -41.07 -20.33
CA PRO A 54 -20.29 -41.91 -19.48
C PRO A 54 -21.20 -42.87 -20.24
N GLN A 55 -21.77 -43.85 -19.53
CA GLN A 55 -22.89 -44.66 -20.02
C GLN A 55 -24.07 -44.71 -19.03
N ASN A 56 -25.20 -44.25 -19.57
CA ASN A 56 -26.61 -44.48 -19.23
C ASN A 56 -26.95 -45.56 -18.20
N LEU A 57 -27.83 -45.23 -17.25
CA LEU A 57 -28.77 -46.20 -16.70
C LEU A 57 -30.15 -45.57 -16.46
N ILE A 58 -31.13 -46.27 -17.02
CA ILE A 58 -32.51 -45.88 -17.29
C ILE A 58 -33.41 -46.33 -16.13
N TYR A 59 -34.37 -45.47 -15.83
CA TYR A 59 -35.54 -45.64 -14.95
C TYR A 59 -36.50 -46.74 -15.43
N ARG A 60 -37.04 -47.58 -14.53
CA ARG A 60 -38.39 -48.19 -14.66
C ARG A 60 -38.98 -48.68 -13.32
N PRO A 61 -40.32 -48.68 -13.15
CA PRO A 61 -41.02 -48.81 -11.85
C PRO A 61 -41.75 -50.17 -11.65
N GLN A 62 -42.18 -50.48 -10.42
CA GLN A 62 -43.14 -51.56 -10.10
C GLN A 62 -44.17 -51.11 -9.03
N ARG A 63 -45.45 -50.98 -9.43
CA ARG A 63 -46.68 -51.74 -9.03
C ARG A 63 -47.08 -51.66 -7.54
N LYS A 64 -48.15 -50.93 -7.19
CA LYS A 64 -49.60 -51.30 -7.15
C LYS A 64 -49.94 -52.50 -6.26
N HIS A 65 -50.60 -52.22 -5.13
CA HIS A 65 -51.51 -53.13 -4.43
C HIS A 65 -52.78 -52.37 -4.07
N ASP A 66 -53.92 -52.83 -4.61
CA ASP A 66 -55.28 -52.45 -4.24
C ASP A 66 -55.83 -53.52 -3.28
N ILE A 67 -56.41 -53.12 -2.14
CA ILE A 67 -57.41 -53.89 -1.38
C ILE A 67 -58.45 -52.90 -0.80
N ALA A 68 -59.71 -53.08 -1.18
CA ALA A 68 -60.92 -52.44 -0.65
C ALA A 68 -61.27 -53.03 0.75
N THR A 69 -62.12 -52.54 1.66
CA THR A 69 -63.37 -51.75 1.63
C THR A 69 -63.76 -51.53 3.12
N SER A 70 -64.38 -50.41 3.50
CA SER A 70 -65.65 -50.32 4.29
C SER A 70 -65.83 -48.97 5.00
N ALA A 71 -67.06 -48.47 4.95
CA ALA A 71 -67.56 -47.13 5.27
C ALA A 71 -67.61 -46.78 6.77
N LEU A 72 -67.59 -45.47 7.11
CA LEU A 72 -68.76 -44.70 7.56
C LEU A 72 -68.42 -43.20 7.84
N SER A 73 -69.25 -42.31 7.29
CA SER A 73 -69.81 -41.06 7.89
C SER A 73 -68.90 -40.10 8.68
N SER A 74 -68.69 -38.89 8.16
CA SER A 74 -69.43 -37.67 8.58
C SER A 74 -68.89 -36.45 7.85
N ALA A 75 -69.81 -35.57 7.44
CA ALA A 75 -69.56 -34.37 6.68
C ALA A 75 -68.85 -33.28 7.50
N GLU A 76 -67.88 -32.61 6.89
CA GLU A 76 -67.60 -31.19 7.14
C GLU A 76 -66.93 -30.58 5.91
N SER A 77 -67.64 -29.65 5.28
CA SER A 77 -67.17 -28.85 4.17
C SER A 77 -66.32 -27.70 4.70
N CYS A 78 -64.99 -27.81 4.61
CA CYS A 78 -64.11 -26.64 4.65
C CYS A 78 -63.72 -26.28 3.22
N VAL A 79 -64.14 -25.09 2.82
CA VAL A 79 -63.78 -24.44 1.55
C VAL A 79 -62.26 -24.36 1.48
N ILE A 80 -61.66 -25.09 0.55
CA ILE A 80 -60.25 -24.93 0.17
C ILE A 80 -60.21 -23.66 -0.67
N ASP A 81 -59.75 -22.57 -0.05
CA ASP A 81 -59.30 -21.39 -0.79
C ASP A 81 -58.19 -21.84 -1.75
N LYS A 82 -58.33 -21.44 -3.01
CA LYS A 82 -57.38 -21.75 -4.06
C LYS A 82 -56.03 -21.18 -3.67
N PHE A 83 -55.07 -22.06 -3.41
CA PHE A 83 -53.66 -21.71 -3.26
C PHE A 83 -53.16 -21.20 -4.61
N ASP A 84 -52.97 -19.89 -4.72
CA ASP A 84 -52.32 -19.24 -5.86
C ASP A 84 -50.82 -19.58 -5.83
N PRO A 85 -50.25 -20.25 -6.85
CA PRO A 85 -48.84 -20.64 -6.83
C PRO A 85 -47.85 -19.46 -6.93
N ASP A 86 -48.33 -18.24 -7.15
CA ASP A 86 -47.49 -17.08 -7.47
C ASP A 86 -47.08 -16.21 -6.26
N GLU A 87 -47.47 -16.57 -5.03
CA GLU A 87 -47.17 -15.79 -3.82
C GLU A 87 -46.05 -16.37 -2.94
N VAL A 88 -45.03 -16.96 -3.56
CA VAL A 88 -43.71 -17.19 -2.92
C VAL A 88 -42.63 -16.49 -3.75
N HIS A 89 -42.79 -15.18 -3.95
CA HIS A 89 -41.63 -14.32 -4.14
C HIS A 89 -40.93 -14.23 -2.79
N SER A 90 -39.95 -15.10 -2.57
CA SER A 90 -38.95 -14.87 -1.53
C SER A 90 -38.42 -13.46 -1.73
N ILE A 91 -38.68 -12.55 -0.79
CA ILE A 91 -38.05 -11.24 -0.75
C ILE A 91 -36.57 -11.51 -0.43
N THR A 92 -35.80 -11.92 -1.42
CA THR A 92 -34.34 -11.86 -1.34
C THR A 92 -34.03 -10.36 -1.32
N LYS A 93 -33.80 -9.83 -0.12
CA LYS A 93 -33.37 -8.44 0.07
C LYS A 93 -32.19 -8.21 -0.88
N GLN A 94 -32.42 -7.43 -1.94
CA GLN A 94 -31.42 -7.20 -2.96
C GLN A 94 -30.17 -6.61 -2.31
N GLU A 95 -29.05 -7.29 -2.47
CA GLU A 95 -27.80 -6.91 -1.85
C GLU A 95 -27.31 -5.59 -2.46
N ARG A 96 -27.09 -4.58 -1.62
CA ARG A 96 -26.53 -3.28 -2.01
C ARG A 96 -25.08 -3.24 -1.57
N ILE A 97 -24.18 -3.37 -2.52
CA ILE A 97 -22.75 -3.42 -2.27
C ILE A 97 -22.19 -1.99 -2.30
N GLY A 98 -21.49 -1.62 -1.25
CA GLY A 98 -20.74 -0.37 -1.16
C GLY A 98 -19.23 -0.65 -1.10
N ILE A 99 -18.45 0.17 -1.78
CA ILE A 99 -16.99 0.18 -1.72
C ILE A 99 -16.56 1.53 -1.18
N LEU A 100 -15.84 1.56 -0.06
CA LEU A 100 -15.27 2.77 0.52
C LEU A 100 -13.77 2.84 0.23
N LEU A 101 -13.38 3.75 -0.64
CA LEU A 101 -11.99 4.08 -0.91
C LEU A 101 -11.46 5.03 0.15
N LEU A 102 -10.32 4.72 0.75
CA LEU A 102 -9.67 5.58 1.73
C LEU A 102 -8.36 6.15 1.17
N ASN A 103 -8.16 7.46 1.35
CA ASN A 103 -6.92 8.12 0.99
C ASN A 103 -6.67 9.34 1.91
N LEU A 104 -5.53 9.98 1.76
CA LEU A 104 -5.07 11.05 2.66
C LEU A 104 -5.93 12.31 2.49
N GLY A 105 -6.30 12.60 1.24
CA GLY A 105 -6.83 13.87 0.80
C GLY A 105 -5.72 14.87 0.49
N GLY A 106 -6.10 16.01 -0.06
CA GLY A 106 -5.19 17.10 -0.38
C GLY A 106 -5.97 18.38 -0.64
N PRO A 107 -5.37 19.56 -0.39
CA PRO A 107 -6.05 20.84 -0.56
C PRO A 107 -6.35 21.08 -2.04
N GLU A 108 -7.60 21.42 -2.37
CA GLU A 108 -8.01 21.66 -3.77
C GLU A 108 -7.59 23.04 -4.28
N THR A 109 -7.45 24.00 -3.36
CA THR A 109 -6.98 25.35 -3.66
C THR A 109 -5.89 25.80 -2.69
N LEU A 110 -5.17 26.86 -3.05
CA LEU A 110 -4.16 27.47 -2.17
C LEU A 110 -4.72 27.97 -0.83
N ASN A 111 -6.02 28.29 -0.75
CA ASN A 111 -6.65 28.72 0.50
C ASN A 111 -6.87 27.54 1.46
N ASP A 112 -6.96 26.33 0.92
CA ASP A 112 -7.23 25.10 1.67
C ASP A 112 -5.98 24.53 2.34
N VAL A 113 -4.79 24.99 1.95
CA VAL A 113 -3.51 24.45 2.41
C VAL A 113 -3.35 24.51 3.93
N GLN A 114 -3.61 25.66 4.57
CA GLN A 114 -3.45 25.77 6.02
C GLN A 114 -4.50 24.92 6.78
N PRO A 115 -5.81 24.98 6.44
CA PRO A 115 -6.81 24.10 7.04
C PRO A 115 -6.48 22.60 6.87
N PHE A 116 -6.02 22.18 5.69
CA PHE A 116 -5.56 20.81 5.43
C PHE A 116 -4.41 20.41 6.36
N LEU A 117 -3.36 21.25 6.44
CA LEU A 117 -2.22 21.00 7.32
C LEU A 117 -2.64 20.95 8.80
N TYR A 118 -3.60 21.77 9.21
CA TYR A 118 -4.14 21.72 10.57
C TYR A 118 -4.76 20.35 10.86
N ASN A 119 -5.61 19.83 9.97
CA ASN A 119 -6.21 18.51 10.13
C ASN A 119 -5.16 17.40 10.19
N LEU A 120 -4.14 17.46 9.32
CA LEU A 120 -3.03 16.50 9.28
C LEU A 120 -2.25 16.48 10.62
N PHE A 121 -1.84 17.64 11.12
CA PHE A 121 -1.05 17.72 12.36
C PHE A 121 -1.88 17.56 13.64
N ALA A 122 -3.20 17.73 13.55
CA ALA A 122 -4.11 17.45 14.66
C ALA A 122 -4.31 15.95 14.91
N ASP A 123 -3.91 15.09 13.97
CA ASP A 123 -4.00 13.64 14.11
C ASP A 123 -2.93 13.11 15.09
N PRO A 124 -3.33 12.47 16.21
CA PRO A 124 -2.40 11.85 17.14
C PRO A 124 -1.61 10.67 16.53
N ASP A 125 -2.08 10.06 15.44
CA ASP A 125 -1.36 8.98 14.75
C ASP A 125 -0.24 9.51 13.82
N ILE A 126 -0.27 10.80 13.48
CA ILE A 126 0.80 11.49 12.74
C ILE A 126 1.81 12.13 13.69
N ILE A 127 1.35 12.93 14.66
CA ILE A 127 2.20 13.50 15.71
C ILE A 127 1.77 12.95 17.06
N ARG A 128 2.53 11.96 17.56
CA ARG A 128 2.29 11.32 18.85
C ARG A 128 2.87 12.15 20.00
N LEU A 129 2.04 12.97 20.63
CA LEU A 129 2.40 13.59 21.91
C LEU A 129 2.23 12.60 23.08
N PRO A 130 3.12 12.63 24.10
CA PRO A 130 2.93 11.85 25.32
C PRO A 130 1.56 12.12 25.95
N ARG A 131 0.96 11.10 26.58
CA ARG A 131 -0.42 11.17 27.12
C ARG A 131 -0.67 12.40 28.00
N LEU A 132 0.31 12.78 28.82
CA LEU A 132 0.25 13.95 29.70
C LEU A 132 0.07 15.28 28.93
N PHE A 133 0.56 15.36 27.69
CA PHE A 133 0.55 16.57 26.86
C PHE A 133 -0.47 16.52 25.71
N LYS A 134 -1.35 15.51 25.67
CA LYS A 134 -2.33 15.35 24.58
C LYS A 134 -3.26 16.56 24.41
N PHE A 135 -3.51 17.31 25.49
CA PHE A 135 -4.30 18.55 25.45
C PHE A 135 -3.64 19.66 24.60
N LEU A 136 -2.32 19.59 24.37
CA LEU A 136 -1.57 20.52 23.52
C LEU A 136 -1.62 20.17 22.03
N GLN A 137 -2.21 19.04 21.62
CA GLN A 137 -2.22 18.59 20.22
C GLN A 137 -2.80 19.65 19.27
N LYS A 138 -4.00 20.18 19.56
CA LYS A 138 -4.69 21.15 18.70
C LYS A 138 -3.96 22.51 18.64
N PRO A 139 -3.54 23.11 19.78
CA PRO A 139 -2.69 24.30 19.75
C PRO A 139 -1.40 24.10 18.95
N LEU A 140 -0.75 22.95 19.10
CA LEU A 140 0.46 22.62 18.37
C LEU A 140 0.19 22.48 16.86
N ALA A 141 -0.88 21.78 16.47
CA ALA A 141 -1.29 21.65 15.08
C ALA A 141 -1.60 23.01 14.44
N GLN A 142 -2.24 23.93 15.17
CA GLN A 142 -2.48 25.30 14.71
C GLN A 142 -1.17 26.05 14.47
N LEU A 143 -0.23 25.99 15.40
CA LEU A 143 1.07 26.66 15.25
C LEU A 143 1.85 26.10 14.05
N ILE A 144 1.98 24.78 13.96
CA ILE A 144 2.73 24.12 12.88
C ILE A 144 2.09 24.41 11.52
N SER A 145 0.76 24.30 11.42
CA SER A 145 0.06 24.55 10.15
C SER A 145 0.23 25.99 9.66
N VAL A 146 0.14 27.00 10.54
CA VAL A 146 0.37 28.41 10.16
C VAL A 146 1.80 28.64 9.70
N LEU A 147 2.79 28.05 10.38
CA LEU A 147 4.21 28.22 10.02
C LEU A 147 4.57 27.51 8.72
N ARG A 148 3.99 26.35 8.43
CA ARG A 148 4.29 25.57 7.22
C ARG A 148 3.48 26.01 6.00
N ALA A 149 2.33 26.64 6.21
CA ALA A 149 1.43 27.01 5.12
C ALA A 149 2.08 27.84 4.00
N PRO A 150 2.94 28.85 4.25
CA PRO A 150 3.54 29.62 3.16
C PRO A 150 4.36 28.75 2.19
N LYS A 151 5.30 27.95 2.70
CA LYS A 151 6.10 27.03 1.86
C LYS A 151 5.20 26.03 1.13
N SER A 152 4.24 25.43 1.82
CA SER A 152 3.33 24.47 1.19
C SER A 152 2.44 25.11 0.12
N LYS A 153 2.02 26.37 0.28
CA LYS A 153 1.26 27.09 -0.75
C LYS A 153 2.10 27.35 -2.00
N GLU A 154 3.37 27.67 -1.85
CA GLU A 154 4.29 27.82 -2.99
C GLU A 154 4.44 26.51 -3.76
N ALA A 155 4.62 25.38 -3.05
CA ALA A 155 4.69 24.05 -3.64
C ALA A 155 3.37 23.64 -4.33
N TYR A 156 2.20 23.93 -3.74
CA TYR A 156 0.93 23.69 -4.44
C TYR A 156 0.75 24.64 -5.65
N ALA A 157 1.26 25.86 -5.58
CA ALA A 157 1.17 26.82 -6.68
C ALA A 157 2.01 26.36 -7.89
N SER A 158 3.18 25.77 -7.67
CA SER A 158 4.05 25.28 -8.74
C SER A 158 3.44 24.11 -9.53
N ILE A 159 2.54 23.33 -8.92
CA ILE A 159 1.86 22.19 -9.56
C ILE A 159 0.45 22.52 -10.09
N GLY A 160 0.06 23.80 -10.13
CA GLY A 160 -1.22 24.24 -10.70
C GLY A 160 -2.25 24.76 -9.69
N GLY A 161 -1.87 24.97 -8.43
CA GLY A 161 -2.68 25.68 -7.43
C GLY A 161 -3.46 24.79 -6.45
N GLY A 162 -3.30 23.47 -6.52
CA GLY A 162 -4.01 22.51 -5.68
C GLY A 162 -3.55 21.07 -5.91
N SER A 163 -3.97 20.16 -5.03
CA SER A 163 -3.69 18.73 -5.14
C SER A 163 -4.60 18.07 -6.17
N PRO A 164 -4.05 17.32 -7.14
CA PRO A 164 -4.87 16.54 -8.07
C PRO A 164 -5.42 15.25 -7.44
N LEU A 165 -5.05 14.92 -6.19
CA LEU A 165 -5.30 13.63 -5.56
C LEU A 165 -6.79 13.28 -5.50
N LEU A 166 -7.65 14.22 -5.09
CA LEU A 166 -9.10 13.98 -5.01
C LEU A 166 -9.70 13.75 -6.40
N ARG A 167 -9.34 14.59 -7.38
CA ARG A 167 -9.79 14.44 -8.76
C ARG A 167 -9.42 13.07 -9.32
N ILE A 168 -8.15 12.66 -9.18
CA ILE A 168 -7.67 11.36 -9.66
C ILE A 168 -8.34 10.21 -8.90
N THR A 169 -8.54 10.34 -7.59
CA THR A 169 -9.24 9.30 -6.79
C THR A 169 -10.69 9.12 -7.26
N ASN A 170 -11.38 10.21 -7.62
CA ASN A 170 -12.72 10.14 -8.21
C ASN A 170 -12.70 9.51 -9.61
N GLU A 171 -11.71 9.83 -10.44
CA GLU A 171 -11.51 9.19 -11.75
C GLU A 171 -11.25 7.68 -11.60
N GLN A 172 -10.44 7.27 -10.62
CA GLN A 172 -10.21 5.87 -10.27
C GLN A 172 -11.49 5.19 -9.78
N ALA A 173 -12.30 5.88 -8.97
CA ALA A 173 -13.59 5.37 -8.50
C ALA A 173 -14.54 5.10 -9.66
N GLU A 174 -14.68 6.03 -10.62
CA GLU A 174 -15.55 5.80 -11.78
C GLU A 174 -15.00 4.67 -12.67
N ALA A 175 -13.69 4.65 -12.93
CA ALA A 175 -13.08 3.58 -13.73
C ALA A 175 -13.22 2.20 -13.07
N MET A 176 -13.10 2.10 -11.74
CA MET A 176 -13.34 0.86 -11.00
C MET A 176 -14.81 0.45 -11.06
N LYS A 177 -15.74 1.41 -10.96
CA LYS A 177 -17.17 1.14 -11.10
C LYS A 177 -17.47 0.54 -12.47
N GLU A 178 -16.97 1.13 -13.55
CA GLU A 178 -17.09 0.57 -14.90
C GLU A 178 -16.49 -0.85 -14.99
N ALA A 179 -15.29 -1.07 -14.44
CA ALA A 179 -14.64 -2.38 -14.43
C ALA A 179 -15.40 -3.44 -13.61
N LEU A 180 -16.10 -3.04 -12.54
CA LEU A 180 -16.97 -3.93 -11.75
C LEU A 180 -18.26 -4.27 -12.51
N GLU A 181 -18.85 -3.29 -13.19
CA GLU A 181 -20.05 -3.47 -14.04
C GLU A 181 -19.77 -4.46 -15.18
N GLU A 182 -18.62 -4.35 -15.85
CA GLU A 182 -18.17 -5.33 -16.86
C GLU A 182 -18.06 -6.76 -16.30
N LYS A 183 -17.71 -6.88 -15.02
CA LYS A 183 -17.64 -8.15 -14.28
C LYS A 183 -18.99 -8.57 -13.67
N LYS A 184 -20.08 -7.88 -14.02
CA LYS A 184 -21.45 -8.12 -13.56
C LYS A 184 -21.63 -7.94 -12.04
N LEU A 185 -20.83 -7.08 -11.43
CA LEU A 185 -20.96 -6.69 -10.03
C LEU A 185 -21.43 -5.24 -9.93
N HIS A 186 -22.68 -5.06 -9.53
CA HIS A 186 -23.24 -3.73 -9.26
C HIS A 186 -22.82 -3.26 -7.85
N ALA A 187 -22.00 -2.22 -7.78
CA ALA A 187 -21.55 -1.64 -6.52
C ALA A 187 -21.51 -0.11 -6.58
N LYS A 188 -21.82 0.55 -5.46
CA LYS A 188 -21.60 1.99 -5.29
C LYS A 188 -20.22 2.24 -4.69
N ILE A 189 -19.46 3.16 -5.26
CA ILE A 189 -18.13 3.53 -4.76
C ILE A 189 -18.19 4.89 -4.08
N TYR A 190 -17.61 4.97 -2.89
CA TYR A 190 -17.52 6.16 -2.05
C TYR A 190 -16.06 6.50 -1.83
N VAL A 191 -15.73 7.79 -1.80
CA VAL A 191 -14.38 8.28 -1.50
C VAL A 191 -14.42 8.93 -0.12
N GLY A 192 -13.53 8.49 0.77
CA GLY A 192 -13.33 9.04 2.10
C GLY A 192 -11.88 9.47 2.27
N MET A 193 -11.67 10.76 2.50
CA MET A 193 -10.37 11.35 2.74
C MET A 193 -10.13 11.52 4.24
N ARG A 194 -8.88 11.37 4.66
CA ARG A 194 -8.51 11.43 6.08
C ARG A 194 -8.41 12.86 6.61
N TYR A 195 -7.81 13.78 5.84
CA TYR A 195 -7.51 15.16 6.29
C TYR A 195 -8.11 16.27 5.43
N TRP A 196 -8.80 15.90 4.34
CA TRP A 196 -9.52 16.85 3.50
C TRP A 196 -10.91 16.31 3.14
N HIS A 197 -11.73 17.14 2.49
CA HIS A 197 -13.05 16.72 2.02
C HIS A 197 -12.96 15.82 0.76
N PRO A 198 -13.95 14.96 0.51
CA PRO A 198 -14.99 14.53 1.46
C PRO A 198 -14.35 13.69 2.58
N PHE A 199 -14.61 14.04 3.83
CA PHE A 199 -14.09 13.29 4.97
C PHE A 199 -14.69 11.89 5.03
N THR A 200 -14.00 10.99 5.73
CA THR A 200 -14.47 9.61 5.95
C THR A 200 -15.89 9.57 6.53
N GLU A 201 -16.22 10.47 7.46
CA GLU A 201 -17.53 10.63 8.08
C GLU A 201 -18.61 11.04 7.06
N GLU A 202 -18.26 11.86 6.08
CA GLU A 202 -19.18 12.27 5.01
C GLU A 202 -19.50 11.09 4.09
N ALA A 203 -18.49 10.30 3.72
CA ALA A 203 -18.66 9.07 2.95
C ALA A 203 -19.53 8.04 3.69
N ILE A 204 -19.28 7.85 5.00
CA ILE A 204 -20.10 7.00 5.87
C ILE A 204 -21.56 7.46 5.91
N ASN A 205 -21.81 8.76 5.98
CA ASN A 205 -23.18 9.28 5.95
C ASN A 205 -23.89 8.99 4.62
N GLN A 206 -23.17 8.98 3.49
CA GLN A 206 -23.74 8.57 2.21
C GLN A 206 -24.02 7.07 2.12
N ILE A 207 -23.10 6.24 2.62
CA ILE A 207 -23.28 4.77 2.73
C ILE A 207 -24.59 4.45 3.48
N LYS A 208 -24.84 5.15 4.60
CA LYS A 208 -26.07 5.02 5.38
C LYS A 208 -27.31 5.42 4.61
N LYS A 209 -27.29 6.58 3.95
CA LYS A 209 -28.41 7.10 3.13
C LYS A 209 -28.78 6.17 1.99
N ASP A 210 -27.79 5.50 1.39
CA ASP A 210 -28.00 4.55 0.31
C ASP A 210 -28.47 3.15 0.79
N HIS A 211 -28.49 2.93 2.11
CA HIS A 211 -28.80 1.68 2.77
C HIS A 211 -27.97 0.50 2.24
N ILE A 212 -26.65 0.72 2.10
CA ILE A 212 -25.69 -0.34 1.79
C ILE A 212 -25.85 -1.52 2.76
N SER A 213 -25.84 -2.74 2.22
CA SER A 213 -26.04 -3.97 2.99
C SER A 213 -24.81 -4.87 3.05
N LYS A 214 -23.74 -4.54 2.32
CA LYS A 214 -22.41 -5.15 2.41
C LYS A 214 -21.36 -4.11 1.99
N LEU A 215 -20.27 -4.01 2.76
CA LEU A 215 -19.26 -2.97 2.58
C LEU A 215 -17.86 -3.58 2.39
N VAL A 216 -17.12 -3.10 1.40
CA VAL A 216 -15.67 -3.32 1.29
C VAL A 216 -14.96 -2.00 1.54
N VAL A 217 -13.93 -2.01 2.38
CA VAL A 217 -13.07 -0.86 2.67
C VAL A 217 -11.72 -1.11 2.02
N LEU A 218 -11.31 -0.19 1.13
CA LEU A 218 -10.07 -0.27 0.36
C LEU A 218 -9.26 1.01 0.53
N PRO A 219 -8.25 1.02 1.41
CA PRO A 219 -7.21 2.04 1.39
C PRO A 219 -6.43 2.00 0.07
N LEU A 220 -6.23 3.16 -0.55
CA LEU A 220 -5.44 3.31 -1.79
C LEU A 220 -3.93 3.39 -1.51
N TYR A 221 -3.48 2.66 -0.49
CA TYR A 221 -2.07 2.43 -0.15
C TYR A 221 -1.78 0.94 -0.34
N PRO A 222 -0.88 0.55 -1.27
CA PRO A 222 -0.56 -0.86 -1.46
C PRO A 222 0.08 -1.48 -0.21
N GLN A 223 0.99 -0.75 0.43
CA GLN A 223 1.67 -1.15 1.66
C GLN A 223 0.93 -0.57 2.88
N PHE A 224 0.73 -1.39 3.90
CA PHE A 224 0.18 -0.93 5.17
C PHE A 224 1.22 -0.11 5.93
N SER A 225 0.77 1.01 6.51
CA SER A 225 1.48 1.74 7.55
C SER A 225 0.49 2.16 8.63
N ILE A 226 0.96 2.24 9.87
CA ILE A 226 0.17 2.70 11.01
C ILE A 226 -0.29 4.16 10.78
N SER A 227 0.52 4.99 10.11
CA SER A 227 0.18 6.40 9.85
C SER A 227 -0.76 6.63 8.67
N THR A 228 -1.00 5.63 7.83
CA THR A 228 -1.86 5.74 6.64
C THR A 228 -3.11 4.87 6.77
N SER A 229 -3.06 3.62 6.29
CA SER A 229 -4.14 2.64 6.38
C SER A 229 -4.57 2.43 7.84
N GLY A 230 -3.60 2.34 8.77
CA GLY A 230 -3.86 2.17 10.20
C GLY A 230 -4.71 3.30 10.80
N SER A 231 -4.34 4.56 10.57
CA SER A 231 -5.10 5.74 11.05
C SER A 231 -6.54 5.74 10.50
N SER A 232 -6.70 5.55 9.19
CA SER A 232 -8.03 5.57 8.57
C SER A 232 -8.92 4.39 9.03
N ILE A 233 -8.35 3.19 9.16
CA ILE A 233 -9.06 2.01 9.66
C ILE A 233 -9.41 2.15 11.15
N SER A 234 -8.54 2.76 11.96
CA SER A 234 -8.80 3.05 13.38
C SER A 234 -10.03 3.95 13.56
N VAL A 235 -10.12 5.02 12.77
CA VAL A 235 -11.29 5.91 12.75
C VAL A 235 -12.56 5.15 12.37
N LEU A 236 -12.50 4.36 11.30
CA LEU A 236 -13.65 3.54 10.87
C LEU A 236 -14.09 2.52 11.92
N ASN A 237 -13.14 1.84 12.57
CA ASN A 237 -13.46 0.89 13.62
C ASN A 237 -14.18 1.54 14.80
N ASN A 238 -13.84 2.79 15.15
CA ASN A 238 -14.57 3.53 16.17
C ASN A 238 -16.00 3.86 15.71
N ILE A 239 -16.14 4.37 14.48
CA ILE A 239 -17.46 4.65 13.88
C ILE A 239 -18.34 3.39 13.84
N PHE A 240 -17.80 2.26 13.38
CA PHE A 240 -18.54 0.99 13.28
C PHE A 240 -18.96 0.43 14.63
N ARG A 241 -18.19 0.67 15.69
CA ARG A 241 -18.53 0.24 17.05
C ARG A 241 -19.62 1.11 17.69
N GLU A 242 -19.61 2.41 17.40
CA GLU A 242 -20.50 3.40 18.02
C GLU A 242 -21.83 3.55 17.28
N ASP A 243 -21.85 3.39 15.95
CA ASP A 243 -23.04 3.56 15.12
C ASP A 243 -23.74 2.21 14.87
N GLY A 244 -24.96 2.08 15.43
CA GLY A 244 -25.78 0.87 15.34
C GLY A 244 -26.18 0.47 13.91
N TYR A 245 -26.03 1.36 12.91
CA TYR A 245 -26.23 0.98 11.51
C TYR A 245 -25.30 -0.13 11.04
N PHE A 246 -24.06 -0.14 11.54
CA PHE A 246 -23.04 -1.12 11.14
C PHE A 246 -23.13 -2.43 11.95
N GLU A 247 -24.04 -2.50 12.92
CA GLU A 247 -24.30 -3.72 13.67
C GLU A 247 -24.87 -4.80 12.74
N GLY A 248 -24.14 -5.91 12.59
CA GLY A 248 -24.55 -7.00 11.69
C GLY A 248 -24.31 -6.75 10.21
N LEU A 249 -23.82 -5.57 9.81
CA LEU A 249 -23.42 -5.30 8.42
C LEU A 249 -22.15 -6.12 8.09
N PRO A 250 -22.14 -6.95 7.04
CA PRO A 250 -20.92 -7.60 6.58
C PRO A 250 -19.94 -6.57 6.03
N ILE A 251 -18.78 -6.46 6.66
CA ILE A 251 -17.70 -5.54 6.26
C ILE A 251 -16.43 -6.36 5.99
N SER A 252 -15.76 -6.08 4.87
CA SER A 252 -14.42 -6.57 4.56
C SER A 252 -13.47 -5.37 4.51
N ILE A 253 -12.38 -5.42 5.28
CA ILE A 253 -11.35 -4.37 5.29
C ILE A 253 -10.08 -4.96 4.69
N ILE A 254 -9.61 -4.34 3.60
CA ILE A 254 -8.36 -4.72 2.97
C ILE A 254 -7.25 -3.88 3.61
N GLU A 255 -6.31 -4.52 4.30
CA GLU A 255 -5.25 -3.81 5.03
C GLU A 255 -4.06 -3.43 4.13
N SER A 256 -3.69 -4.33 3.22
CA SER A 256 -2.60 -4.15 2.25
C SER A 256 -2.82 -5.02 1.01
N TRP A 257 -2.22 -4.63 -0.12
CA TRP A 257 -2.39 -5.31 -1.41
C TRP A 257 -1.16 -5.15 -2.34
N TYR A 258 0.01 -4.82 -1.79
CA TYR A 258 1.25 -4.59 -2.55
C TYR A 258 1.76 -5.80 -3.36
N GLN A 259 1.34 -7.02 -3.01
CA GLN A 259 1.75 -8.27 -3.68
C GLN A 259 0.89 -8.61 -4.90
N ARG A 260 -0.12 -7.80 -5.22
CA ARG A 260 -1.04 -8.13 -6.31
C ARG A 260 -0.34 -8.17 -7.65
N VAL A 261 -0.57 -9.26 -8.38
CA VAL A 261 0.07 -9.51 -9.68
C VAL A 261 -0.26 -8.42 -10.69
N GLY A 262 -1.50 -7.92 -10.72
CA GLY A 262 -1.89 -6.84 -11.63
C GLY A 262 -1.16 -5.54 -11.31
N TYR A 263 -1.17 -5.10 -10.05
CA TYR A 263 -0.38 -3.96 -9.58
C TYR A 263 1.12 -4.06 -9.93
N ILE A 264 1.76 -5.20 -9.62
CA ILE A 264 3.18 -5.44 -9.92
C ILE A 264 3.45 -5.30 -11.42
N LYS A 265 2.60 -5.90 -12.25
CA LYS A 265 2.73 -5.84 -13.71
C LYS A 265 2.52 -4.43 -14.25
N SER A 266 1.53 -3.69 -13.75
CA SER A 266 1.29 -2.31 -14.15
C SER A 266 2.46 -1.40 -13.79
N MET A 267 3.06 -1.56 -12.61
CA MET A 267 4.28 -0.83 -12.24
C MET A 267 5.46 -1.20 -13.15
N ALA A 268 5.66 -2.49 -13.42
CA ALA A 268 6.71 -2.95 -14.33
C ALA A 268 6.51 -2.43 -15.77
N ASP A 269 5.27 -2.35 -16.26
CA ASP A 269 4.92 -1.78 -17.57
C ASP A 269 5.35 -0.30 -17.64
N LEU A 270 5.01 0.49 -16.61
CA LEU A 270 5.37 1.91 -16.56
C LEU A 270 6.88 2.12 -16.45
N ILE A 271 7.56 1.36 -15.59
CA ILE A 271 9.02 1.43 -15.46
C ILE A 271 9.70 1.08 -16.79
N GLN A 272 9.28 -0.01 -17.43
CA GLN A 272 9.84 -0.44 -18.71
C GLN A 272 9.61 0.61 -19.80
N LYS A 273 8.40 1.19 -19.86
CA LYS A 273 8.08 2.25 -20.80
C LYS A 273 9.00 3.46 -20.63
N GLU A 274 9.19 3.94 -19.40
CA GLU A 274 10.03 5.11 -19.15
C GLU A 274 11.51 4.83 -19.36
N LEU A 275 11.99 3.61 -19.09
CA LEU A 275 13.36 3.21 -19.42
C LEU A 275 13.68 3.36 -20.92
N LEU A 276 12.71 3.10 -21.80
CA LEU A 276 12.88 3.24 -23.25
C LEU A 276 13.05 4.70 -23.72
N SER A 277 12.73 5.68 -22.87
CA SER A 277 12.98 7.10 -23.16
C SER A 277 14.46 7.50 -23.06
N PHE A 278 15.28 6.67 -22.39
CA PHE A 278 16.71 6.91 -22.24
C PHE A 278 17.49 6.32 -23.42
N LEU A 279 18.53 7.00 -23.88
CA LEU A 279 19.41 6.54 -24.97
C LEU A 279 20.10 5.21 -24.64
N ASN A 280 20.65 5.09 -23.43
CA ASN A 280 21.31 3.89 -22.91
C ASN A 280 20.48 3.31 -21.77
N SER A 281 19.31 2.74 -22.08
CA SER A 281 18.36 2.23 -21.08
C SER A 281 18.97 1.23 -20.10
N GLU A 282 19.93 0.39 -20.53
CA GLU A 282 20.61 -0.62 -19.70
C GLU A 282 21.52 -0.02 -18.60
N GLU A 283 21.98 1.22 -18.76
CA GLU A 283 22.86 1.92 -17.82
C GLU A 283 22.08 2.72 -16.76
N VAL A 284 20.77 2.85 -16.93
CA VAL A 284 19.91 3.62 -16.03
C VAL A 284 19.81 2.94 -14.67
N MET A 285 20.00 3.70 -13.60
CA MET A 285 19.69 3.23 -12.25
C MET A 285 18.22 3.49 -11.93
N ILE A 286 17.49 2.44 -11.55
CA ILE A 286 16.11 2.56 -11.07
C ILE A 286 16.14 3.01 -9.60
N PHE A 287 15.51 4.13 -9.31
CA PHE A 287 15.52 4.74 -7.99
C PHE A 287 14.10 4.74 -7.42
N PHE A 288 13.80 3.78 -6.55
CA PHE A 288 12.52 3.74 -5.84
C PHE A 288 12.52 4.79 -4.73
N SER A 289 11.60 5.75 -4.81
CA SER A 289 11.36 6.75 -3.77
C SER A 289 10.03 6.43 -3.08
N ALA A 290 10.11 6.12 -1.78
CA ALA A 290 8.96 5.86 -0.93
C ALA A 290 8.84 6.95 0.14
N HIS A 291 7.64 7.30 0.57
CA HIS A 291 7.47 8.21 1.70
C HIS A 291 8.14 7.64 2.96
N GLY A 292 8.93 8.45 3.67
CA GLY A 292 9.55 8.02 4.91
C GLY A 292 8.53 7.79 6.03
N VAL A 293 8.92 7.00 7.02
CA VAL A 293 8.21 6.91 8.30
C VAL A 293 9.19 7.14 9.45
N PRO A 294 8.74 7.63 10.62
CA PRO A 294 9.56 7.65 11.83
C PRO A 294 10.12 6.25 12.12
N LEU A 295 11.41 6.15 12.47
CA LEU A 295 12.05 4.86 12.72
C LEU A 295 11.38 4.09 13.87
N SER A 296 10.89 4.81 14.88
CA SER A 296 10.17 4.21 16.01
C SER A 296 8.87 3.51 15.59
N TYR A 297 8.26 3.88 14.46
CA TYR A 297 7.07 3.16 13.98
C TYR A 297 7.44 1.74 13.59
N VAL A 298 8.56 1.58 12.90
CA VAL A 298 9.08 0.26 12.48
C VAL A 298 9.65 -0.50 13.68
N GLU A 299 10.57 0.10 14.44
CA GLU A 299 11.33 -0.61 15.48
C GLU A 299 10.55 -0.84 16.79
N GLU A 300 9.73 0.12 17.20
CA GLU A 300 9.03 0.06 18.50
C GLU A 300 7.56 -0.34 18.36
N ALA A 301 6.87 0.18 17.33
CA ALA A 301 5.45 -0.09 17.12
C ALA A 301 5.17 -1.29 16.19
N GLY A 302 6.20 -1.85 15.55
CA GLY A 302 6.07 -3.03 14.68
C GLY A 302 5.36 -2.73 13.35
N ASP A 303 5.50 -1.52 12.81
CA ASP A 303 4.93 -1.13 11.53
C ASP A 303 5.54 -1.96 10.38
N PRO A 304 4.73 -2.74 9.62
CA PRO A 304 5.23 -3.62 8.56
C PRO A 304 5.64 -2.87 7.29
N TYR A 305 5.45 -1.55 7.22
CA TYR A 305 5.65 -0.75 6.00
C TYR A 305 6.99 -0.99 5.31
N LYS A 306 8.09 -1.01 6.08
CA LYS A 306 9.43 -1.24 5.53
C LYS A 306 9.54 -2.60 4.82
N ASP A 307 9.09 -3.65 5.48
CA ASP A 307 9.23 -5.02 4.97
C ASP A 307 8.30 -5.25 3.77
N GLN A 308 7.07 -4.71 3.82
CA GLN A 308 6.15 -4.73 2.69
C GLN A 308 6.68 -3.92 1.49
N MET A 309 7.33 -2.79 1.74
CA MET A 309 7.95 -1.98 0.68
C MET A 309 9.09 -2.72 -0.01
N GLU A 310 9.99 -3.32 0.76
CA GLU A 310 11.12 -4.10 0.24
C GLU A 310 10.66 -5.33 -0.54
N ASP A 311 9.65 -6.06 -0.03
CA ASP A 311 9.05 -7.20 -0.73
C ASP A 311 8.34 -6.77 -2.02
N CYS A 312 7.58 -5.67 -1.99
CA CYS A 312 6.95 -5.08 -3.18
C CYS A 312 7.96 -4.78 -4.29
N ILE A 313 9.06 -4.10 -3.95
CA ILE A 313 10.13 -3.77 -4.89
C ILE A 313 10.80 -5.03 -5.41
N SER A 314 11.03 -6.03 -4.55
CA SER A 314 11.58 -7.32 -4.96
C SER A 314 10.70 -7.98 -6.03
N LEU A 315 9.38 -8.01 -5.83
CA LEU A 315 8.41 -8.57 -6.78
C LEU A 315 8.39 -7.80 -8.11
N ILE A 316 8.41 -6.47 -8.07
CA ILE A 316 8.48 -5.62 -9.28
C ILE A 316 9.80 -5.88 -10.04
N MET A 317 10.92 -5.94 -9.33
CA MET A 317 12.22 -6.22 -9.96
C MET A 317 12.30 -7.64 -10.51
N CYS A 318 11.65 -8.62 -9.87
CA CYS A 318 11.51 -9.97 -10.42
C CYS A 318 10.69 -9.98 -11.71
N GLU A 319 9.57 -9.27 -11.76
CA GLU A 319 8.75 -9.13 -12.96
C GLU A 319 9.56 -8.46 -14.10
N LEU A 320 10.26 -7.35 -13.82
CA LEU A 320 11.14 -6.66 -14.77
C LEU A 320 12.25 -7.58 -15.32
N ARG A 321 12.92 -8.34 -14.45
CA ARG A 321 13.95 -9.32 -14.87
C ARG A 321 13.38 -10.40 -15.76
N SER A 322 12.16 -10.86 -15.51
CA SER A 322 11.49 -11.87 -16.35
C SER A 322 11.25 -11.36 -17.78
N ARG A 323 11.17 -10.03 -17.95
CA ARG A 323 11.02 -9.32 -19.23
C ARG A 323 12.35 -8.89 -19.86
N GLY A 324 13.48 -9.28 -19.27
CA GLY A 324 14.82 -8.96 -19.77
C GLY A 324 15.43 -7.66 -19.25
N VAL A 325 14.75 -6.91 -18.37
CA VAL A 325 15.27 -5.67 -17.77
C VAL A 325 16.24 -6.02 -16.64
N LYS A 326 17.52 -5.64 -16.78
CA LYS A 326 18.61 -6.01 -15.85
C LYS A 326 19.19 -4.84 -15.06
N ASN A 327 18.55 -3.68 -15.12
CA ASN A 327 18.96 -2.47 -14.43
C ASN A 327 19.20 -2.69 -12.93
N SER A 328 20.21 -2.01 -12.41
CA SER A 328 20.40 -1.90 -10.96
C SER A 328 19.31 -1.03 -10.35
N HIS A 329 18.96 -1.30 -9.09
CA HIS A 329 17.97 -0.51 -8.37
C HIS A 329 18.43 -0.16 -6.97
N VAL A 330 17.81 0.86 -6.40
CA VAL A 330 17.97 1.25 -5.00
C VAL A 330 16.65 1.80 -4.47
N LEU A 331 16.43 1.62 -3.16
CA LEU A 331 15.32 2.21 -2.41
C LEU A 331 15.85 3.32 -1.50
N ALA A 332 15.15 4.45 -1.47
CA ALA A 332 15.32 5.50 -0.48
C ALA A 332 13.97 6.09 -0.05
N TYR A 333 14.01 6.80 1.08
CA TYR A 333 12.84 7.33 1.75
C TYR A 333 12.85 8.87 1.74
N GLN A 334 11.76 9.47 1.26
CA GLN A 334 11.60 10.90 1.05
C GLN A 334 10.79 11.60 2.16
N SER A 335 10.64 12.92 2.04
CA SER A 335 9.73 13.75 2.84
C SER A 335 9.89 13.69 4.38
N ARG A 336 11.12 13.44 4.88
CA ARG A 336 11.41 13.46 6.33
C ARG A 336 11.10 14.84 6.92
N VAL A 337 10.45 14.88 8.10
CA VAL A 337 10.16 16.13 8.80
C VAL A 337 10.55 16.08 10.27
N GLY A 338 11.07 17.21 10.76
CA GLY A 338 11.42 17.37 12.16
C GLY A 338 12.66 16.60 12.60
N PRO A 339 12.90 16.57 13.92
CA PRO A 339 14.19 16.20 14.50
C PRO A 339 14.26 14.73 14.88
N VAL A 340 13.14 14.00 14.80
CA VAL A 340 13.09 12.56 15.08
C VAL A 340 13.85 11.81 14.00
N GLN A 341 14.31 10.60 14.33
CA GLN A 341 14.96 9.75 13.34
C GLN A 341 13.91 9.12 12.41
N TRP A 342 14.18 9.18 11.12
CA TRP A 342 13.35 8.59 10.08
C TRP A 342 14.03 7.35 9.49
N LEU A 343 13.24 6.54 8.81
CA LEU A 343 13.72 5.38 8.07
C LEU A 343 14.73 5.80 6.99
N LYS A 344 15.81 5.05 6.87
CA LYS A 344 16.95 5.31 5.99
C LYS A 344 17.03 4.25 4.88
N PRO A 345 17.70 4.53 3.75
CA PRO A 345 18.44 5.77 3.41
C PRO A 345 17.50 6.91 2.98
N TYR A 346 17.95 8.16 3.12
CA TYR A 346 17.16 9.33 2.74
C TYR A 346 17.34 9.67 1.26
N THR A 347 16.25 10.05 0.58
CA THR A 347 16.24 10.29 -0.87
C THR A 347 17.24 11.37 -1.29
N ASP A 348 17.23 12.50 -0.60
CA ASP A 348 18.15 13.63 -0.83
C ASP A 348 19.63 13.22 -0.72
N GLU A 349 19.99 12.57 0.39
CA GLU A 349 21.36 12.10 0.63
C GLU A 349 21.78 11.02 -0.38
N LYS A 350 20.85 10.13 -0.74
CA LYS A 350 21.14 9.02 -1.66
C LYS A 350 21.37 9.52 -3.09
N ILE A 351 20.60 10.49 -3.56
CA ILE A 351 20.79 11.10 -4.88
C ILE A 351 22.20 11.71 -4.99
N VAL A 352 22.63 12.47 -3.97
CA VAL A 352 23.98 13.05 -3.92
C VAL A 352 25.06 11.97 -3.94
N GLU A 353 24.90 10.92 -3.12
CA GLU A 353 25.83 9.79 -3.07
C GLU A 353 25.98 9.10 -4.43
N LEU A 354 24.88 8.89 -5.17
CA LEU A 354 24.89 8.24 -6.48
C LEU A 354 25.57 9.10 -7.54
N GLY A 355 25.29 10.40 -7.55
CA GLY A 355 25.95 11.34 -8.45
C GLY A 355 27.47 11.38 -8.22
N GLN A 356 27.90 11.43 -6.96
CA GLN A 356 29.32 11.36 -6.57
C GLN A 356 29.99 10.02 -6.96
N LYS A 357 29.22 8.93 -7.01
CA LYS A 357 29.70 7.61 -7.49
C LYS A 357 29.73 7.50 -9.02
N GLY A 358 29.33 8.54 -9.74
CA GLY A 358 29.38 8.58 -11.20
C GLY A 358 28.17 7.96 -11.90
N VAL A 359 27.05 7.75 -11.20
CA VAL A 359 25.79 7.40 -11.89
C VAL A 359 25.40 8.57 -12.79
N LYS A 360 25.07 8.29 -14.05
CA LYS A 360 24.75 9.33 -15.05
C LYS A 360 23.27 9.41 -15.40
N SER A 361 22.54 8.32 -15.23
CA SER A 361 21.13 8.23 -15.60
C SER A 361 20.33 7.65 -14.44
N LEU A 362 19.32 8.38 -13.97
CA LEU A 362 18.46 7.99 -12.85
C LEU A 362 16.99 8.04 -13.28
N LEU A 363 16.27 6.94 -13.03
CA LEU A 363 14.83 6.85 -13.23
C LEU A 363 14.14 6.74 -11.86
N ALA A 364 13.51 7.82 -11.41
CA ALA A 364 12.76 7.87 -10.16
C ALA A 364 11.42 7.13 -10.28
N VAL A 365 11.09 6.29 -9.30
CA VAL A 365 9.84 5.52 -9.23
C VAL A 365 9.12 5.87 -7.93
N PRO A 366 8.03 6.65 -7.97
CA PRO A 366 7.20 6.91 -6.79
C PRO A 366 6.40 5.64 -6.45
N ILE A 367 6.84 4.88 -5.44
CA ILE A 367 6.33 3.53 -5.17
C ILE A 367 5.27 3.47 -4.07
N SER A 368 5.23 4.48 -3.20
CA SER A 368 4.34 4.52 -2.02
C SER A 368 2.92 5.04 -2.31
N PHE A 369 2.64 5.49 -3.53
CA PHE A 369 1.34 6.04 -3.91
C PHE A 369 0.93 5.63 -5.32
N VAL A 370 -0.38 5.57 -5.56
CA VAL A 370 -0.94 5.17 -6.87
C VAL A 370 -1.52 6.32 -7.68
N SER A 371 -1.44 7.56 -7.18
CA SER A 371 -1.96 8.75 -7.84
C SER A 371 -0.94 9.88 -7.76
N GLU A 372 -0.92 10.75 -8.76
CA GLU A 372 -0.13 11.98 -8.70
C GLU A 372 -0.59 12.86 -7.53
N HIS A 373 0.38 13.46 -6.85
CA HIS A 373 0.16 14.36 -5.72
C HIS A 373 1.40 15.26 -5.54
N ILE A 374 1.47 16.03 -4.46
CA ILE A 374 2.53 17.02 -4.26
C ILE A 374 3.93 16.38 -4.23
N GLU A 375 4.09 15.19 -3.64
CA GLU A 375 5.41 14.56 -3.54
C GLU A 375 5.92 14.05 -4.89
N THR A 376 5.03 13.74 -5.85
CA THR A 376 5.46 13.36 -7.20
C THR A 376 5.71 14.57 -8.08
N LEU A 377 4.76 15.50 -8.12
CA LEU A 377 4.76 16.63 -9.06
C LEU A 377 5.66 17.78 -8.65
N GLU A 378 5.95 17.93 -7.35
CA GLU A 378 6.81 18.99 -6.83
C GLU A 378 8.12 18.41 -6.30
N GLU A 379 8.05 17.50 -5.30
CA GLU A 379 9.26 17.00 -4.64
C GLU A 379 10.14 16.20 -5.60
N ILE A 380 9.58 15.23 -6.35
CA ILE A 380 10.36 14.43 -7.31
C ILE A 380 10.65 15.20 -8.61
N ASP A 381 9.64 15.81 -9.23
CA ASP A 381 9.78 16.46 -10.54
C ASP A 381 10.55 17.79 -10.51
N MET A 382 10.63 18.45 -9.35
CA MET A 382 11.33 19.72 -9.17
C MET A 382 12.51 19.59 -8.19
N GLU A 383 12.26 19.42 -6.89
CA GLU A 383 13.33 19.47 -5.85
C GLU A 383 14.41 18.38 -6.09
N TYR A 384 14.03 17.12 -6.25
CA TYR A 384 14.98 16.02 -6.44
C TYR A 384 15.59 15.96 -7.84
N LYS A 385 14.86 16.40 -8.86
CA LYS A 385 15.41 16.55 -10.20
C LYS A 385 16.54 17.59 -10.20
N GLU A 386 16.33 18.75 -9.58
CA GLU A 386 17.36 19.79 -9.45
C GLU A 386 18.57 19.24 -8.69
N LEU A 387 18.34 18.62 -7.53
CA LEU A 387 19.39 18.00 -6.72
C LEU A 387 20.20 16.95 -7.49
N ALA A 388 19.54 16.12 -8.29
CA ALA A 388 20.20 15.09 -9.09
C ALA A 388 21.14 15.69 -10.14
N LEU A 389 20.67 16.72 -10.86
CA LEU A 389 21.47 17.42 -11.85
C LEU A 389 22.69 18.12 -11.21
N GLU A 390 22.50 18.77 -10.07
CA GLU A 390 23.59 19.39 -9.29
C GLU A 390 24.60 18.36 -8.78
N SER A 391 24.16 17.13 -8.52
CA SER A 391 24.98 16.04 -8.00
C SER A 391 25.76 15.28 -9.08
N GLY A 392 25.58 15.61 -10.36
CA GLY A 392 26.30 15.00 -11.48
C GLY A 392 25.54 13.89 -12.23
N ILE A 393 24.24 13.70 -11.94
CA ILE A 393 23.33 12.97 -12.82
C ILE A 393 23.07 13.84 -14.06
N GLU A 394 23.10 13.24 -15.25
CA GLU A 394 22.92 13.95 -16.52
C GLU A 394 21.53 13.69 -17.12
N ASN A 395 21.01 12.48 -16.95
CA ASN A 395 19.71 12.08 -17.46
C ASN A 395 18.78 11.73 -16.30
N TRP A 396 17.68 12.47 -16.19
CA TRP A 396 16.65 12.26 -15.18
C TRP A 396 15.33 11.89 -15.85
N GLY A 397 14.67 10.87 -15.31
CA GLY A 397 13.31 10.51 -15.66
C GLY A 397 12.51 10.16 -14.42
N ARG A 398 11.18 10.23 -14.52
CA ARG A 398 10.27 9.79 -13.46
C ARG A 398 9.20 8.91 -14.06
N VAL A 399 8.93 7.78 -13.40
CA VAL A 399 7.77 6.94 -13.69
C VAL A 399 6.49 7.65 -13.24
N PRO A 400 5.48 7.81 -14.12
CA PRO A 400 4.20 8.38 -13.71
C PRO A 400 3.56 7.51 -12.63
N ALA A 401 2.76 8.12 -11.75
CA ALA A 401 1.90 7.35 -10.87
C ALA A 401 0.88 6.55 -11.69
N LEU A 402 0.38 5.44 -11.14
CA LEU A 402 -0.54 4.55 -11.84
C LEU A 402 -1.81 5.25 -12.32
N ASN A 403 -2.32 6.22 -11.55
CA ASN A 403 -3.56 6.96 -11.83
C ASN A 403 -4.67 5.98 -12.25
N CYS A 404 -5.23 6.16 -13.46
CA CYS A 404 -6.28 5.30 -14.01
C CYS A 404 -5.75 4.27 -15.02
N THR A 405 -4.51 3.80 -14.88
CA THR A 405 -3.95 2.73 -15.74
C THR A 405 -4.90 1.54 -15.77
N SER A 406 -5.36 1.13 -16.96
CA SER A 406 -6.45 0.17 -17.12
C SER A 406 -6.17 -1.19 -16.48
N SER A 407 -4.94 -1.71 -16.59
CA SER A 407 -4.52 -2.96 -15.95
C SER A 407 -4.56 -2.87 -14.43
N PHE A 408 -4.23 -1.71 -13.87
CA PHE A 408 -4.30 -1.46 -12.43
C PHE A 408 -5.74 -1.34 -11.94
N ILE A 409 -6.58 -0.57 -12.63
CA ILE A 409 -8.01 -0.45 -12.30
C ILE A 409 -8.72 -1.81 -12.34
N SER A 410 -8.44 -2.62 -13.36
CA SER A 410 -8.99 -3.98 -13.48
C SER A 410 -8.54 -4.88 -12.32
N ASP A 411 -7.30 -4.72 -11.85
CA ASP A 411 -6.78 -5.48 -10.71
C ASP A 411 -7.40 -5.05 -9.38
N LEU A 412 -7.66 -3.76 -9.17
CA LEU A 412 -8.42 -3.29 -8.01
C LEU A 412 -9.87 -3.79 -8.03
N ALA A 413 -10.50 -3.83 -9.20
CA ALA A 413 -11.82 -4.43 -9.37
C ALA A 413 -11.82 -5.93 -8.99
N ASN A 414 -10.80 -6.68 -9.41
CA ASN A 414 -10.63 -8.08 -9.00
C ASN A 414 -10.43 -8.21 -7.48
N LEU A 415 -9.59 -7.36 -6.88
CA LEU A 415 -9.36 -7.31 -5.43
C LEU A 415 -10.68 -7.14 -4.66
N ILE A 416 -11.53 -6.21 -5.11
CA ILE A 416 -12.85 -5.98 -4.51
C ILE A 416 -13.72 -7.23 -4.58
N ILE A 417 -13.77 -7.89 -5.74
CA ILE A 417 -14.54 -9.13 -5.92
C ILE A 417 -14.03 -10.25 -5.01
N GLU A 418 -12.71 -10.40 -4.90
CA GLU A 418 -12.05 -11.37 -4.03
C GLU A 418 -12.31 -11.10 -2.54
N ALA A 419 -12.45 -9.83 -2.15
CA ALA A 419 -12.69 -9.41 -0.77
C ALA A 419 -14.17 -9.50 -0.34
N LEU A 420 -15.12 -9.49 -1.26
CA LEU A 420 -16.55 -9.54 -0.93
C LEU A 420 -16.98 -10.79 -0.13
N PRO A 421 -16.52 -12.02 -0.46
CA PRO A 421 -16.84 -13.21 0.31
C PRO A 421 -16.26 -13.24 1.72
N THR A 422 -15.22 -12.45 2.00
CA THR A 422 -14.60 -12.38 3.33
C THR A 422 -15.30 -11.40 4.27
N ALA A 423 -16.27 -10.62 3.76
CA ALA A 423 -17.03 -9.67 4.55
C ALA A 423 -17.79 -10.37 5.69
N SER A 424 -17.60 -9.90 6.91
CA SER A 424 -18.20 -10.47 8.11
C SER A 424 -18.78 -9.39 9.01
N ALA A 425 -19.79 -9.76 9.81
CA ALA A 425 -20.37 -8.84 10.76
C ALA A 425 -19.37 -8.55 11.89
N ILE A 426 -19.21 -7.27 12.24
CA ILE A 426 -18.41 -6.87 13.39
C ILE A 426 -19.15 -7.30 14.67
N ALA A 427 -18.54 -8.20 15.45
CA ALA A 427 -19.07 -8.58 16.75
C ALA A 427 -18.84 -7.46 17.78
N ARG A 428 -19.85 -7.12 18.58
CA ARG A 428 -19.65 -6.24 19.74
C ARG A 428 -18.84 -6.96 20.81
N THR A 429 -17.63 -6.49 21.07
CA THR A 429 -16.99 -6.73 22.38
C THR A 429 -17.71 -5.83 23.40
N ARG A 430 -18.52 -6.42 24.28
CA ARG A 430 -18.99 -5.73 25.48
C ARG A 430 -17.77 -5.43 26.35
N SER A 431 -17.31 -4.18 26.41
CA SER A 431 -16.29 -3.77 27.37
C SER A 431 -16.89 -3.81 28.77
N ASN A 432 -16.58 -4.86 29.53
CA ASN A 432 -16.70 -4.80 30.99
C ASN A 432 -15.52 -3.95 31.51
N ASN A 433 -15.77 -2.66 31.74
CA ASN A 433 -14.82 -1.81 32.44
C ASN A 433 -14.72 -2.26 33.90
N ASN A 434 -13.65 -2.96 34.25
CA ASN A 434 -13.13 -3.07 35.61
C ASN A 434 -11.68 -3.58 35.53
N CYS A 435 -10.70 -2.69 35.68
CA CYS A 435 -9.39 -3.01 36.24
C CYS A 435 -8.73 -1.72 36.75
N THR A 436 -8.52 -1.69 38.07
CA THR A 436 -7.78 -0.68 38.84
C THR A 436 -6.29 -1.02 38.89
N ASP A 437 -5.48 0.05 38.79
CA ASP A 437 -4.15 0.37 39.36
C ASP A 437 -3.06 -0.71 39.58
N ASP A 438 -1.82 -0.41 39.15
CA ASP A 438 -0.74 0.13 40.01
C ASP A 438 0.64 0.07 39.33
N GLY A 439 1.47 1.09 39.54
CA GLY A 439 2.89 1.08 39.18
C GLY A 439 3.58 2.44 39.19
N GLU A 440 3.80 3.03 40.37
CA GLU A 440 4.71 4.16 40.56
C GLU A 440 6.16 3.76 40.23
N MET A 441 6.78 4.45 39.26
CA MET A 441 8.23 4.41 39.07
C MET A 441 8.76 5.79 38.61
N ASP A 442 9.41 6.46 39.57
CA ASP A 442 10.36 7.59 39.50
C ASP A 442 10.21 8.61 38.35
N ALA A 443 9.22 9.52 38.51
CA ALA A 443 8.90 10.60 37.58
C ALA A 443 9.98 11.70 37.47
N MET A 444 10.91 11.80 38.43
CA MET A 444 11.87 12.91 38.48
C MET A 444 13.08 12.67 37.56
N GLN A 445 13.55 11.43 37.46
CA GLN A 445 14.68 11.07 36.61
C GLN A 445 14.32 11.06 35.11
N TYR A 446 13.06 10.80 34.77
CA TYR A 446 12.54 10.88 33.40
C TYR A 446 12.29 12.33 32.94
N ALA A 447 11.83 13.20 33.86
CA ALA A 447 11.60 14.62 33.57
C ALA A 447 12.88 15.37 33.19
N VAL A 448 14.01 15.06 33.82
CA VAL A 448 15.31 15.70 33.52
C VAL A 448 15.88 15.24 32.17
N LYS A 449 15.63 13.98 31.75
CA LYS A 449 16.01 13.49 30.41
C LYS A 449 15.09 14.02 29.30
N MET A 450 13.81 14.24 29.57
CA MET A 450 12.85 14.74 28.57
C MET A 450 12.96 16.25 28.28
N LEU A 451 13.38 17.06 29.26
CA LEU A 451 13.45 18.51 29.10
C LEU A 451 14.56 19.00 28.16
N PHE A 452 15.64 18.24 27.99
CA PHE A 452 16.75 18.65 27.10
C PHE A 452 16.69 18.06 25.69
N GLY A 453 15.98 16.95 25.47
CA GLY A 453 15.85 16.34 24.15
C GLY A 453 14.72 16.93 23.30
N SER A 454 13.53 17.11 23.88
CA SER A 454 12.31 17.45 23.12
C SER A 454 12.12 18.96 22.92
N VAL A 455 12.50 19.78 23.90
CA VAL A 455 12.33 21.25 23.83
C VAL A 455 13.40 21.89 22.94
N ILE A 456 14.64 21.36 22.93
CA ILE A 456 15.72 21.86 22.08
C ILE A 456 15.49 21.46 20.61
N ALA A 457 15.02 20.23 20.38
CA ALA A 457 14.61 19.76 19.07
C ALA A 457 13.41 20.56 18.50
N PHE A 458 12.54 21.07 19.38
CA PHE A 458 11.45 21.99 19.04
C PHE A 458 11.92 23.39 18.65
N PHE A 459 12.95 23.95 19.30
CA PHE A 459 13.54 25.24 18.90
C PHE A 459 14.27 25.18 17.55
N LEU A 460 14.90 24.04 17.23
CA LEU A 460 15.62 23.82 15.97
C LEU A 460 14.68 23.60 14.77
N LEU A 461 13.47 23.11 15.02
CA LEU A 461 12.41 22.93 14.02
C LEU A 461 11.80 24.25 13.54
N LEU A 462 11.76 25.25 14.40
CA LEU A 462 11.04 26.52 14.16
C LEU A 462 11.93 27.60 13.52
N PHE A 463 13.26 27.46 13.58
CA PHE A 463 14.20 28.46 13.08
C PHE A 463 15.47 27.83 12.47
N PRO A 464 15.45 27.35 11.21
CA PRO A 464 16.63 26.76 10.57
C PRO A 464 17.81 27.75 10.44
N LYS A 465 17.56 29.07 10.45
CA LYS A 465 18.59 30.12 10.44
C LYS A 465 19.34 30.30 11.78
N LEU A 466 18.85 29.76 12.90
CA LEU A 466 19.54 29.84 14.19
C LEU A 466 20.67 28.80 14.34
N VAL A 467 20.67 27.76 13.51
CA VAL A 467 21.73 26.73 13.49
C VAL A 467 23.07 27.31 13.02
N SER A 468 23.07 28.33 12.15
CA SER A 468 24.32 28.97 11.71
C SER A 468 24.92 29.92 12.78
N LEU A 469 24.09 30.47 13.67
CA LEU A 469 24.55 31.34 14.77
C LEU A 469 25.16 30.53 15.92
N PHE A 470 24.67 29.32 16.19
CA PHE A 470 25.27 28.43 17.19
C PHE A 470 26.56 27.73 16.72
N LYS A 471 26.77 27.59 15.40
CA LYS A 471 28.02 27.04 14.85
C LYS A 471 29.23 27.99 14.98
N ASN A 472 29.00 29.29 15.09
CA ASN A 472 30.07 30.30 15.15
C ASN A 472 30.48 30.70 16.58
N SER A 473 29.82 30.17 17.63
CA SER A 473 30.21 30.43 19.03
C SER A 473 30.80 29.20 19.74
N LEU A 474 30.96 28.10 19.03
CA LEU A 474 31.49 26.83 19.52
C LEU A 474 32.50 26.27 18.52
N PHE A 475 33.49 27.09 18.15
CA PHE A 475 34.87 26.74 17.81
C PHE A 475 35.74 27.98 17.85
#